data_AF-A0A3C2C3M2-F1
#
_entry.id   AF-A0A3C2C3M2-F1
#
_cell.length_a   1.000
_cell.length_b   1.000
_cell.length_c   1.000
_cell.angle_alpha   90.00
_cell.angle_beta   90.00
_cell.angle_gamma   90.00
#
_symmetry.space_group_name_H-M   'P 1'
#
loop_
_entity.id
_entity.type
_entity.pdbx_description
1 polymer ?
#
loop_
_entity_poly.entity_id
_entity_poly.type
_entity_poly.pdbx_seq_one_letter_code
_entity_poly.pdbx_strand_id
1 'polypeptide(L)' 'MEIRLRTEELEEQLLSPYACRSRATRGRLNPEEPCRVRTAFQRDRDRIIHSKSFRRLKGKTQVF' A
#
# COMPACT_ATOMS: atom_id res chain seq x y z
N MET A 1 -16.78 -7.39 9.50
CA MET A 1 -15.36 -7.71 9.80
C MET A 1 -14.47 -6.73 9.07
N GLU A 2 -13.58 -6.02 9.76
CA GLU A 2 -12.58 -5.15 9.13
C GLU A 2 -11.34 -5.96 8.72
N ILE A 3 -11.34 -6.48 7.49
CA ILE A 3 -10.26 -7.31 6.92
C ILE A 3 -8.90 -6.58 6.99
N ARG A 4 -8.91 -5.24 6.89
CA ARG A 4 -7.72 -4.41 7.07
C ARG A 4 -7.05 -4.68 8.41
N LEU A 5 -7.80 -4.61 9.52
CA LEU A 5 -7.24 -4.71 10.88
C LEU A 5 -6.57 -6.05 11.12
N ARG A 6 -7.18 -7.15 10.65
CA ARG A 6 -6.59 -8.49 10.71
C ARG A 6 -5.26 -8.56 9.95
N THR A 7 -5.18 -7.90 8.80
CA THR A 7 -3.96 -7.87 8.00
C THR A 7 -2.87 -7.07 8.70
N GLU A 8 -3.20 -5.92 9.29
CA GLU A 8 -2.28 -5.09 10.07
C GLU A 8 -1.77 -5.83 11.32
N GLU A 9 -2.60 -6.64 11.97
CA GLU A 9 -2.20 -7.47 13.10
C GLU A 9 -1.25 -8.60 12.69
N LEU A 10 -1.49 -9.23 11.54
CA LEU A 10 -0.56 -10.21 10.97
C LEU A 10 0.78 -9.57 10.61
N GLU A 11 0.77 -8.35 10.07
CA GLU A 11 2.02 -7.59 9.81
C GLU A 11 2.83 -7.39 11.10
N GLU A 12 2.16 -7.10 12.22
CA GLU A 12 2.82 -6.90 13.52
C GLU A 12 3.50 -8.16 14.05
N GLN A 13 2.87 -9.32 13.84
CA GLN A 13 3.34 -10.59 14.37
C GLN A 13 4.39 -11.28 13.48
N LEU A 14 4.26 -11.12 12.17
CA LEU A 14 5.02 -11.93 11.20
C LEU A 14 6.17 -11.18 10.54
N LEU A 15 6.12 -9.85 10.45
CA LEU A 15 7.20 -9.10 9.83
C LEU A 15 8.41 -8.99 10.77
N SER A 16 9.60 -8.82 10.16
CA SER A 16 10.82 -8.52 10.90
C SER A 16 10.62 -7.33 11.85
N PRO A 17 11.26 -7.30 13.03
CA PRO A 17 11.21 -6.16 13.93
C PRO A 17 11.55 -4.82 13.25
N TYR A 18 12.44 -4.87 12.26
CA TYR A 18 12.90 -3.71 11.47
C TYR A 18 12.02 -3.38 10.26
N ALA A 19 10.93 -4.11 10.02
CA ALA A 19 10.05 -3.87 8.88
C ALA A 19 9.16 -2.64 9.08
N CYS A 20 8.88 -1.95 7.97
CA CYS A 20 7.88 -0.89 7.94
C CYS A 20 6.47 -1.50 7.94
N ARG A 21 5.65 -1.13 8.92
CA ARG A 21 4.29 -1.66 9.12
C ARG A 21 3.25 -0.68 8.59
N SER A 22 2.19 -1.18 7.96
CA SER A 22 1.12 -0.34 7.40
C SER A 22 0.43 0.51 8.46
N ARG A 23 0.25 -0.05 9.66
CA ARG A 23 -0.39 0.64 10.80
C ARG A 23 0.41 1.82 11.35
N ALA A 24 1.74 1.81 11.16
CA ALA A 24 2.65 2.86 11.63
C ALA A 24 2.92 3.94 10.56
N THR A 25 2.11 3.99 9.50
CA THR A 25 2.24 5.03 8.46
C THR A 25 2.11 6.43 9.05
N ARG A 26 2.84 7.40 8.50
CA ARG A 26 2.69 8.83 8.82
C ARG A 26 1.39 9.43 8.27
N GLY A 27 0.58 8.64 7.58
CA GLY A 27 -0.65 9.09 6.94
C GLY A 27 -0.41 9.73 5.57
N ARG A 28 -1.36 10.54 5.13
CA ARG A 28 -1.37 11.20 3.81
C ARG A 28 -1.41 12.71 4.00
N LEU A 29 -0.92 13.44 3.00
CA LEU A 29 -0.98 14.91 3.00
C LEU A 29 -2.43 15.41 3.14
N ASN A 30 -3.35 14.79 2.40
CA ASN A 30 -4.78 15.02 2.54
C ASN A 30 -5.37 13.89 3.40
N PRO A 31 -6.04 14.20 4.53
CA PRO A 31 -6.71 13.19 5.33
C PRO A 31 -7.73 12.41 4.50
N GLU A 32 -7.70 11.09 4.64
CA GLU A 32 -8.61 10.19 3.95
C GLU A 32 -9.06 9.11 4.93
N GLU A 33 -10.34 8.76 4.89
CA GLU A 33 -10.88 7.69 5.72
C GLU A 33 -10.19 6.34 5.41
N PRO A 34 -9.80 5.57 6.44
CA PRO A 34 -9.23 4.25 6.28
C PRO A 34 -10.17 3.29 5.53
N CYS A 35 -9.62 2.50 4.60
CA CYS A 35 -10.41 1.48 3.89
C CYS A 35 -10.70 0.30 4.84
N ARG A 36 -11.91 -0.25 4.81
CA ARG A 36 -12.27 -1.42 5.65
C ARG A 36 -11.54 -2.72 5.28
N VAL A 37 -11.05 -2.81 4.05
CA VAL A 37 -10.48 -4.05 3.49
C VAL A 37 -8.98 -3.95 3.26
N ARG A 38 -8.50 -2.82 2.73
CA ARG A 38 -7.12 -2.66 2.28
C ARG A 38 -6.29 -1.85 3.28
N THR A 39 -5.07 -2.29 3.55
CA THR A 39 -4.08 -1.51 4.32
C THR A 39 -3.66 -0.26 3.57
N ALA A 40 -3.03 0.68 4.26
CA ALA A 40 -2.57 1.93 3.65
C ALA A 40 -1.68 1.68 2.42
N PHE A 41 -0.71 0.76 2.54
CA PHE A 41 0.24 0.41 1.49
C PHE A 41 -0.39 -0.42 0.36
N GLN A 42 -1.36 -1.30 0.66
CA GLN A 42 -2.14 -1.99 -0.37
C GLN A 42 -2.93 -0.98 -1.23
N ARG A 43 -3.50 0.05 -0.60
CA ARG A 43 -4.22 1.12 -1.31
C ARG A 43 -3.29 1.94 -2.21
N ASP A 44 -2.06 2.20 -1.77
CA ASP A 44 -1.05 2.90 -2.57
C ASP A 44 -0.61 2.09 -3.78
N ARG A 45 -0.36 0.79 -3.58
CA ARG A 45 -0.05 -0.13 -4.66
C ARG A 45 -1.14 -0.10 -5.74
N ASP A 46 -2.41 -0.18 -5.35
CA ASP A 46 -3.53 -0.15 -6.30
C ASP A 46 -3.56 1.18 -7.08
N ARG A 47 -3.36 2.32 -6.40
CA ARG A 47 -3.31 3.64 -7.05
C ARG A 47 -2.20 3.74 -8.08
N ILE A 48 -1.01 3.24 -7.74
CA ILE A 48 0.17 3.23 -8.64
C ILE A 48 -0.13 2.36 -9.87
N ILE A 49 -0.59 1.13 -9.66
CA ILE A 49 -0.88 0.16 -10.74
C ILE A 49 -1.88 0.72 -11.75
N HIS A 50 -2.91 1.44 -11.30
CA HIS A 50 -3.97 1.98 -12.18
C HIS A 50 -3.65 3.36 -12.76
N SER A 51 -2.51 3.97 -12.39
CA SER A 51 -2.12 5.29 -12.87
C SER A 51 -1.84 5.30 -14.38
N LYS A 52 -2.09 6.44 -15.04
CA LYS A 52 -1.75 6.64 -16.47
C LYS A 52 -0.24 6.48 -16.70
N SER A 53 0.59 6.98 -15.78
CA SER A 53 2.05 6.92 -15.88
C SER A 53 2.57 5.49 -15.84
N PHE A 54 2.07 4.66 -14.91
CA PHE A 54 2.46 3.25 -14.83
C PHE A 54 2.05 2.47 -16.08
N ARG A 55 0.84 2.68 -16.61
CA ARG A 55 0.40 2.05 -17.87
C ARG A 55 1.28 2.39 -19.07
N ARG A 56 1.82 3.62 -19.14
CA ARG A 56 2.74 4.03 -20.23
C ARG A 56 4.08 3.30 -20.20
N LEU A 57 4.49 2.73 -19.06
CA LEU A 57 5.73 1.96 -18.96
C LEU A 57 5.73 0.74 -19.88
N LYS A 58 4.56 0.16 -20.19
CA LYS A 58 4.43 -0.93 -21.17
C LYS A 58 5.01 -0.58 -22.55
N GLY A 59 4.95 0.70 -22.94
CA GLY A 59 5.48 1.19 -24.21
C GLY A 59 6.89 1.79 -24.10
N LYS A 60 7.60 1.59 -22.98
CA LYS A 60 8.95 2.09 -22.76
C LYS A 60 9.91 0.94 -22.51
N THR A 61 11.12 1.03 -23.04
CA THR A 61 12.20 0.10 -22.73
C THR A 61 12.97 0.55 -21.50
N GLN A 62 13.50 -0.42 -20.74
CA GLN A 62 14.43 -0.16 -19.64
C GLN A 62 15.83 -0.50 -20.12
N VAL A 63 16.63 0.53 -20.43
CA VAL A 63 17.94 0.38 -21.09
C VAL A 63 17.78 -0.33 -22.46
N PHE A 64 18.84 -0.34 -23.27
CA PHE A 64 18.84 -0.96 -24.59
C PHE A 64 18.95 -2.47 -24.49
#